data_AF-A0A7C6C9W3-F1
#
_entry.id   AF-A0A7C6C9W3-F1
#
_cell.length_a   1.000
_cell.length_b   1.000
_cell.length_c   1.000
_cell.angle_alpha   90.00
_cell.angle_beta   90.00
_cell.angle_gamma   90.00
#
_symmetry.space_group_name_H-M   'P 1'
#
loop_
_entity.id
_entity.type
_entity.pdbx_description
1 polymer ?
#
loop_
_entity_poly.entity_id
_entity_poly.type
_entity_poly.pdbx_seq_one_letter_code
_entity_poly.pdbx_strand_id
1 'polypeptide(L)'
;MKKEGIIKKLIEEPLSKINIIVDDVVYVKENGINFLRVTIDKEPYVGVDDCVAATKIIDPIIDKEDIIKDSYILDVCSKERGGDN
;
A
#
# COMPACT_ATOMS: atom_id res chain seq x y z
N MET A 1 8.19 -5.36 -17.01
CA MET A 1 7.01 -4.67 -16.44
C MET A 1 7.33 -4.34 -14.98
N LYS A 2 7.06 -3.13 -14.51
CA LYS A 2 7.39 -2.72 -13.14
C LYS A 2 6.30 -3.22 -12.18
N LYS A 3 6.68 -3.96 -11.12
CA LYS A 3 5.75 -4.58 -10.16
C LYS A 3 4.87 -3.56 -9.44
N GLU A 4 5.46 -2.45 -9.02
CA GLU A 4 4.84 -1.25 -8.43
C GLU A 4 3.56 -0.79 -9.15
N GLY A 5 3.58 -0.68 -10.49
CA GLY A 5 2.42 -0.20 -11.25
C GLY A 5 1.25 -1.18 -11.29
N ILE A 6 1.54 -2.48 -11.22
CA ILE A 6 0.51 -3.53 -11.13
C ILE A 6 -0.10 -3.50 -9.73
N ILE A 7 0.76 -3.50 -8.70
CA ILE A 7 0.34 -3.45 -7.30
C ILE A 7 -0.56 -2.24 -7.07
N LYS A 8 -0.14 -1.03 -7.50
CA LYS A 8 -0.93 0.19 -7.37
C LYS A 8 -2.35 0.00 -7.89
N LYS A 9 -2.51 -0.45 -9.14
CA LYS A 9 -3.85 -0.64 -9.73
C LYS A 9 -4.69 -1.68 -9.00
N LEU A 10 -4.07 -2.77 -8.55
CA LEU A 10 -4.79 -3.84 -7.87
C LEU A 10 -5.32 -3.40 -6.50
N ILE A 11 -4.54 -2.60 -5.77
CA ILE A 11 -4.92 -2.14 -4.44
C ILE A 11 -5.75 -0.86 -4.49
N GLU A 12 -5.63 -0.07 -5.56
CA GLU A 12 -6.41 1.17 -5.78
C GLU A 12 -7.91 0.89 -5.84
N GLU A 13 -8.35 -0.14 -6.57
CA GLU A 13 -9.77 -0.54 -6.63
C GLU A 13 -10.41 -0.84 -5.26
N PRO A 14 -9.88 -1.76 -4.44
CA PRO A 14 -10.48 -2.11 -3.16
C PRO A 14 -10.27 -1.04 -2.09
N LEU A 15 -9.18 -0.27 -2.12
CA LEU A 15 -8.99 0.86 -1.21
C LEU A 15 -9.99 1.99 -1.50
N SER A 16 -10.25 2.26 -2.78
CA SER A 16 -11.24 3.26 -3.20
C SER A 16 -12.66 2.93 -2.67
N LYS A 17 -13.00 1.64 -2.56
CA LYS A 17 -14.29 1.20 -1.98
C LYS A 17 -14.48 1.56 -0.52
N ILE A 18 -13.39 1.77 0.23
CA ILE A 18 -13.41 2.17 1.64
C ILE A 18 -13.03 3.65 1.83
N ASN A 19 -13.14 4.45 0.75
CA ASN A 19 -12.77 5.86 0.70
C ASN A 19 -11.27 6.14 0.90
N ILE A 20 -10.40 5.12 0.74
CA ILE A 20 -8.95 5.29 0.79
C ILE A 20 -8.40 5.47 -0.62
N ILE A 21 -7.52 6.44 -0.79
CA ILE A 21 -6.85 6.79 -2.03
C ILE A 21 -5.40 6.30 -1.94
N VAL A 22 -4.89 5.72 -3.02
CA VAL A 22 -3.48 5.33 -3.12
C VAL A 22 -2.71 6.49 -3.73
N ASP A 23 -1.89 7.15 -2.93
CA ASP A 23 -1.05 8.25 -3.39
C ASP A 23 0.11 7.69 -4.21
N ASP A 24 0.95 6.86 -3.59
CA ASP A 24 2.15 6.30 -4.21
C ASP A 24 2.44 4.87 -3.74
N VAL A 25 3.07 4.09 -4.61
CA VAL A 25 3.47 2.70 -4.31
C VAL A 25 4.91 2.49 -4.76
N VAL A 26 5.76 2.20 -3.79
CA VAL A 26 7.19 1.99 -4.02
C VAL A 26 7.55 0.57 -3.64
N TYR A 27 8.15 -0.15 -4.59
CA TYR A 27 8.68 -1.48 -4.35
C TYR A 27 10.20 -1.44 -4.43
N VAL A 28 10.87 -1.63 -3.28
CA VAL A 28 12.34 -1.67 -3.20
C VAL A 28 12.81 -3.04 -2.75
N LYS A 29 13.97 -3.47 -3.25
CA LYS A 29 14.62 -4.72 -2.85
C LYS A 29 16.00 -4.40 -2.30
N GLU A 30 16.20 -4.59 -1.00
CA GLU A 30 17.47 -4.33 -0.32
C GLU A 30 17.96 -5.60 0.37
N ASN A 31 19.24 -5.95 0.18
CA ASN A 31 19.87 -7.13 0.81
C ASN A 31 19.09 -8.45 0.61
N GLY A 32 18.40 -8.60 -0.52
CA GLY A 32 17.57 -9.79 -0.79
C GLY A 32 16.18 -9.75 -0.17
N ILE A 33 15.87 -8.74 0.65
CA ILE A 33 14.58 -8.52 1.29
C ILE A 33 13.75 -7.60 0.40
N ASN A 34 12.48 -7.93 0.23
CA ASN A 34 11.54 -7.11 -0.53
C ASN A 34 10.78 -6.19 0.42
N PHE A 35 10.69 -4.90 0.09
CA PHE A 35 9.92 -3.91 0.83
C PHE A 35 8.89 -3.29 -0.10
N LEU A 36 7.63 -3.33 0.32
CA LEU A 36 6.53 -2.72 -0.38
C LEU A 36 6.01 -1.57 0.48
N ARG A 37 6.35 -0.34 0.08
CA ARG A 37 5.86 0.88 0.71
C ARG A 37 4.65 1.39 -0.04
N VAL A 38 3.53 1.53 0.66
CA VAL A 38 2.28 2.04 0.11
C VAL A 38 1.89 3.28 0.88
N THR A 39 1.82 4.40 0.17
CA THR A 39 1.32 5.66 0.71
C THR A 39 -0.18 5.75 0.41
N ILE A 40 -0.99 5.76 1.47
CA ILE A 40 -2.44 5.91 1.40
C ILE A 40 -2.88 7.28 1.93
N ASP A 41 -3.94 7.81 1.36
CA ASP A 41 -4.57 9.07 1.76
C ASP A 41 -6.08 8.85 1.94
N LYS A 42 -6.71 9.58 2.85
CA LYS A 42 -8.15 9.50 3.08
C LYS A 42 -8.64 10.83 3.64
N GLU A 43 -9.77 11.30 3.13
CA GLU A 43 -10.45 12.46 3.68
C GLU A 43 -11.63 12.02 4.59
N PRO A 44 -11.83 12.63 5.77
CA PRO A 44 -11.08 13.78 6.31
C PRO A 44 -9.75 13.42 7.01
N TYR A 45 -9.58 12.17 7.48
CA TYR A 45 -8.35 11.70 8.10
C TYR A 45 -8.17 10.18 7.89
N VAL A 46 -6.92 9.75 7.80
CA VAL A 46 -6.55 8.32 7.86
C VAL A 46 -6.42 7.93 9.34
N GLY A 47 -7.22 6.96 9.78
CA GLY A 47 -7.09 6.37 11.11
C GLY A 47 -6.13 5.18 11.13
N VAL A 48 -5.81 4.70 12.34
CA VAL A 48 -5.06 3.44 12.51
C VAL A 48 -5.83 2.26 11.92
N ASP A 49 -7.17 2.24 12.09
CA ASP A 49 -8.04 1.22 11.50
C ASP A 49 -7.94 1.17 9.97
N ASP A 50 -7.78 2.31 9.31
CA ASP A 50 -7.62 2.40 7.86
C ASP A 50 -6.30 1.79 7.40
N CYS A 51 -5.19 2.05 8.11
CA CYS A 51 -3.90 1.41 7.83
C CYS A 51 -3.99 -0.12 7.99
N VAL A 52 -4.68 -0.61 9.02
CA VAL A 52 -4.89 -2.05 9.25
C VAL A 52 -5.79 -2.64 8.14
N ALA A 53 -6.87 -1.96 7.78
CA ALA A 53 -7.78 -2.39 6.72
C ALA A 53 -7.07 -2.44 5.37
N ALA A 54 -6.30 -1.40 5.04
CA ALA A 54 -5.51 -1.34 3.83
C ALA A 54 -4.51 -2.50 3.76
N THR A 55 -3.75 -2.74 4.83
CA THR A 55 -2.82 -3.86 4.93
C THR A 55 -3.52 -5.21 4.68
N LYS A 56 -4.68 -5.43 5.32
CA LYS A 56 -5.47 -6.66 5.15
C LYS A 56 -6.07 -6.83 3.76
N ILE A 57 -6.27 -5.75 3.02
CA ILE A 57 -6.74 -5.77 1.64
C ILE A 57 -5.58 -6.04 0.69
N ILE A 58 -4.44 -5.38 0.90
CA ILE A 58 -3.26 -5.47 0.04
C ILE A 58 -2.68 -6.88 0.07
N ASP A 59 -2.53 -7.46 1.26
CA ASP A 59 -1.89 -8.78 1.44
C ASP A 59 -2.48 -9.91 0.54
N PRO A 60 -3.79 -10.20 0.56
CA PRO A 60 -4.37 -11.25 -0.28
C PRO A 60 -4.34 -10.93 -1.78
N ILE A 61 -4.25 -9.66 -2.17
CA ILE A 61 -4.14 -9.25 -3.56
C ILE A 61 -2.76 -9.60 -4.11
N ILE A 62 -1.72 -9.29 -3.33
CA ILE A 62 -0.33 -9.61 -3.67
C ILE A 62 -0.14 -11.12 -3.75
N ASP A 63 -0.68 -11.85 -2.77
CA ASP A 63 -0.64 -13.32 -2.72
C ASP A 63 -1.33 -13.94 -3.94
N LYS A 64 -2.54 -13.47 -4.26
CA LYS A 64 -3.33 -13.98 -5.40
C LYS A 64 -2.66 -13.75 -6.75
N GLU A 65 -2.00 -12.61 -6.93
CA GLU A 65 -1.29 -12.28 -8.17
C GLU A 65 0.14 -12.85 -8.21
N ASP A 66 0.61 -13.54 -7.15
CA ASP A 66 1.95 -14.14 -7.02
C ASP A 66 3.07 -13.13 -7.34
N ILE A 67 2.87 -11.84 -7.03
CA ILE A 67 3.81 -10.76 -7.42
C ILE A 67 5.13 -10.87 -6.64
N ILE A 68 5.02 -11.30 -5.38
CA ILE A 68 6.14 -11.46 -4.46
C ILE A 68 6.09 -12.89 -3.88
N LYS A 69 6.90 -13.79 -4.46
CA LYS A 69 7.06 -15.17 -4.00
C LYS A 69 7.88 -15.33 -2.71
N ASP A 70 8.65 -14.31 -2.35
CA ASP A 70 9.56 -14.30 -1.21
C ASP A 70 8.98 -13.48 -0.05
N SER A 71 9.52 -13.65 1.15
CA SER A 71 9.18 -12.81 2.28
C SER A 71 9.37 -11.33 1.95
N TYR A 72 8.35 -10.53 2.23
CA TYR A 72 8.36 -9.11 2.01
C TYR A 72 7.80 -8.37 3.22
N ILE A 73 8.21 -7.11 3.35
CA ILE A 73 7.74 -6.22 4.40
C ILE A 73 6.78 -5.24 3.75
N LEU A 74 5.50 -5.36 4.11
CA LEU A 74 4.46 -4.41 3.74
C LEU A 74 4.46 -3.26 4.74
N ASP A 75 4.76 -2.06 4.25
CA ASP A 75 4.80 -0.84 5.03
C ASP A 75 3.73 0.10 4.47
N VAL A 76 2.65 0.28 5.22
CA VAL A 76 1.54 1.16 4.84
C VAL A 76 1.68 2.46 5.61
N CYS A 77 1.96 3.53 4.88
CA CYS A 77 2.11 4.87 5.43
C CYS A 77 0.90 5.71 5.04
N SER A 78 0.35 6.45 6.00
CA SER A 78 -0.64 7.49 5.69
C SER A 78 0.07 8.74 5.22
N LYS A 79 -0.47 9.42 4.20
CA LYS A 79 0.00 10.74 3.81
C LYS A 79 -0.28 11.72 4.94
N GLU A 80 0.75 12.03 5.71
CA GLU A 80 0.72 13.15 6.62
C GLU A 80 0.65 14.42 5.75
N ARG A 81 -0.55 15.00 5.61
CA ARG A 81 -0.69 16.42 5.24
C ARG A 81 0.03 17.16 6.35
N GLY A 82 1.31 17.44 6.14
CA GLY A 82 2.19 18.07 7.11
C GLY A 82 1.44 19.22 7.78
N GLY A 83 1.34 19.12 9.10
CA GLY A 83 0.96 20.27 9.91
C GLY A 83 2.02 21.34 9.69
N ASP A 84 1.76 22.23 8.74
CA ASP A 84 2.35 23.56 8.71
C ASP A 84 1.93 24.21 10.04
N ASN A 85 2.87 24.29 10.97
CA ASN A 85 2.74 25.05 12.21
C ASN A 85 3.41 26.39 12.01
#